data_AF-A0A523RMW9-F1
#
_entry.id   AF-A0A523RMW9-F1
#
_cell.length_a   1.000
_cell.length_b   1.000
_cell.length_c   1.000
_cell.angle_alpha   90.00
_cell.angle_beta   90.00
_cell.angle_gamma   90.00
#
_symmetry.space_group_name_H-M   'P 1'
#
loop_
_entity.id
_entity.type
_entity.pdbx_description
1 polymer ?
#
loop_
_entity_poly.entity_id
_entity_poly.type
_entity_poly.pdbx_seq_one_letter_code
_entity_poly.pdbx_strand_id
1 'polypeptide(L)'
;MLEREKEYPGLVDLTLQRAAKAGNRLILVVKKRSKELILGEDALVNEMTEQFGEPLVVEGPTKLRRIIREFIHPANEVGVNSLYLPDGSKESIVKLRDEDRDRISYTTDELRLIVSAVMGESVLFEYQEEGIKTEKDDESSDEFDQRMEELSRRRY
;
A
#
# COMPACT_ATOMS: atom_id res chain seq x y z
N MET A 1 -22.68 16.73 1.87
CA MET A 1 -23.10 15.31 1.69
C MET A 1 -24.60 15.10 1.95
N LEU A 2 -25.23 15.77 2.92
CA LEU A 2 -26.68 15.60 3.20
C LEU A 2 -27.66 16.34 2.26
N GLU A 3 -27.20 17.20 1.34
CA GLU A 3 -28.11 18.00 0.50
C GLU A 3 -28.42 17.40 -0.87
N ARG A 4 -27.73 16.33 -1.32
CA ARG A 4 -27.81 15.83 -2.70
C ARG A 4 -28.28 14.39 -2.88
N GLU A 5 -28.75 13.72 -1.83
CA GLU A 5 -29.44 12.41 -1.95
C GLU A 5 -30.68 12.46 -2.87
N LYS A 6 -31.22 13.67 -3.13
CA LYS A 6 -32.40 13.86 -3.98
C LYS A 6 -32.14 13.82 -5.48
N GLU A 7 -30.89 13.99 -5.93
CA GLU A 7 -30.57 14.11 -7.36
C GLU A 7 -30.17 12.78 -8.02
N TYR A 8 -29.84 11.74 -7.24
CA TYR A 8 -29.42 10.44 -7.77
C TYR A 8 -30.07 9.28 -7.00
N PRO A 9 -31.21 8.73 -7.46
CA PRO A 9 -31.90 7.63 -6.78
C PRO A 9 -31.07 6.33 -6.71
N GLY A 10 -30.03 6.17 -7.55
CA GLY A 10 -29.06 5.07 -7.48
C GLY A 10 -28.05 5.18 -6.31
N LEU A 11 -27.96 6.35 -5.66
CA LEU A 11 -27.07 6.61 -4.52
C LEU A 11 -27.75 6.40 -3.16
N VAL A 12 -29.03 6.01 -3.12
CA VAL A 12 -29.82 5.86 -1.88
C VAL A 12 -29.22 4.84 -0.90
N ASP A 13 -28.46 3.86 -1.39
CA ASP A 13 -27.73 2.89 -0.56
C ASP A 13 -26.22 3.18 -0.45
N LEU A 14 -25.75 4.34 -0.91
CA LEU A 14 -24.33 4.66 -0.90
C LEU A 14 -23.86 5.09 0.50
N THR A 15 -23.27 4.16 1.24
CA THR A 15 -22.60 4.50 2.50
C THR A 15 -21.15 4.91 2.25
N LEU A 16 -20.88 6.21 2.24
CA LEU A 16 -19.52 6.75 2.34
C LEU A 16 -19.00 6.57 3.77
N GLN A 17 -17.89 5.84 3.92
CA GLN A 17 -17.26 5.64 5.22
C GLN A 17 -16.26 6.75 5.54
N ARG A 18 -15.42 7.11 4.57
CA ARG A 18 -14.38 8.15 4.70
C ARG A 18 -14.13 8.82 3.36
N ALA A 19 -13.74 10.09 3.39
CA ALA A 19 -13.25 10.79 2.22
C ALA A 19 -12.00 11.60 2.59
N ALA A 20 -11.02 11.62 1.70
CA ALA A 20 -9.80 12.41 1.87
C ALA A 20 -9.34 12.97 0.53
N LYS A 21 -8.64 14.10 0.55
CA LYS A 21 -8.03 14.68 -0.65
C LYS A 21 -6.53 14.49 -0.58
N ALA A 22 -5.94 13.93 -1.63
CA ALA A 22 -4.50 13.77 -1.79
C ALA A 22 -4.08 14.44 -3.12
N GLY A 23 -3.56 15.66 -3.04
CA GLY A 23 -3.23 16.46 -4.22
C GLY A 23 -4.47 16.75 -5.09
N ASN A 24 -4.44 16.30 -6.35
CA ASN A 24 -5.56 16.39 -7.29
C ASN A 24 -6.47 15.15 -7.30
N ARG A 25 -6.36 14.27 -6.30
CA ARG A 25 -7.16 13.05 -6.20
C ARG A 25 -8.11 13.10 -5.02
N LEU A 26 -9.34 12.66 -5.25
CA LEU A 26 -10.38 12.51 -4.23
C LEU A 26 -10.49 11.03 -3.84
N ILE A 27 -10.03 10.68 -2.65
CA ILE A 27 -10.12 9.32 -2.12
C ILE A 27 -11.49 9.13 -1.47
N LEU A 28 -12.25 8.14 -1.92
CA LEU A 28 -13.57 7.79 -1.39
C LEU A 28 -13.55 6.36 -0.89
N VAL A 29 -13.80 6.17 0.40
CA VAL A 29 -13.93 4.86 1.03
C VAL A 29 -15.40 4.52 1.15
N VAL A 30 -15.82 3.48 0.45
CA VAL A 30 -17.23 3.08 0.36
C VAL A 30 -17.42 1.64 0.78
N LYS A 31 -18.65 1.24 1.10
CA LYS A 31 -18.95 -0.18 1.35
C LYS A 31 -18.81 -1.00 0.05
N LYS A 32 -18.62 -2.31 0.22
CA LYS A 32 -18.67 -3.27 -0.89
C LYS A 32 -19.93 -3.07 -1.73
N ARG A 33 -19.80 -3.20 -3.06
CA ARG A 33 -20.86 -2.96 -4.08
C ARG A 33 -21.20 -1.50 -4.34
N SER A 34 -20.76 -0.55 -3.51
CA SER A 34 -20.94 0.87 -3.79
C SER A 34 -19.89 1.41 -4.78
N LYS A 35 -18.74 0.73 -4.93
CA LYS A 35 -17.71 1.12 -5.90
C LYS A 35 -18.23 1.07 -7.34
N GLU A 36 -18.87 -0.03 -7.72
CA GLU A 36 -19.43 -0.22 -9.05
C GLU A 36 -20.58 0.76 -9.34
N LEU A 37 -21.39 1.10 -8.33
CA LEU A 37 -22.46 2.08 -8.45
C LEU A 37 -21.93 3.49 -8.73
N ILE A 38 -20.85 3.90 -8.05
CA ILE A 38 -20.23 5.21 -8.32
C ILE A 38 -19.60 5.24 -9.71
N LEU A 39 -18.84 4.19 -10.04
CA LEU A 39 -18.11 4.13 -11.31
C LEU A 39 -19.04 3.93 -12.51
N GLY A 40 -20.26 3.44 -12.31
CA GLY A 40 -21.27 3.30 -13.36
C GLY A 40 -22.05 4.58 -13.67
N GLU A 41 -21.95 5.61 -12.83
CA GLU A 41 -22.65 6.89 -13.00
C GLU A 41 -21.69 7.94 -13.55
N ASP A 42 -21.50 7.98 -14.87
CA ASP A 42 -20.56 8.88 -15.55
C ASP A 42 -20.78 10.36 -15.19
N ALA A 43 -22.03 10.79 -15.03
CA ALA A 43 -22.38 12.15 -14.65
C ALA A 43 -21.80 12.52 -13.27
N LEU A 44 -21.87 11.59 -12.30
CA LEU A 44 -21.35 11.78 -10.96
C LEU A 44 -19.81 11.78 -10.97
N VAL A 45 -19.19 10.87 -11.72
CA VAL A 45 -17.73 10.80 -11.86
C VAL A 45 -17.17 12.08 -12.48
N ASN A 46 -17.82 12.59 -13.53
CA ASN A 46 -17.42 13.84 -14.18
C ASN A 46 -17.57 15.03 -13.24
N GLU A 47 -18.70 15.14 -12.53
CA GLU A 47 -18.90 16.22 -11.55
C GLU A 47 -17.85 16.17 -10.43
N MET A 48 -17.56 14.97 -9.90
CA MET A 48 -16.52 14.80 -8.89
C MET A 48 -15.14 15.19 -9.42
N THR A 49 -14.84 14.83 -10.68
CA THR A 49 -13.58 15.17 -11.33
C THR A 49 -13.42 16.68 -11.51
N GLU A 50 -14.47 17.37 -11.96
CA GLU A 50 -14.46 18.83 -12.14
C GLU A 50 -14.35 19.60 -10.82
N GLN A 51 -15.05 19.15 -9.77
CA GLN A 51 -15.09 19.88 -8.50
C GLN A 51 -13.94 19.53 -7.55
N PHE A 52 -13.49 18.27 -7.53
CA PHE A 52 -12.60 17.75 -6.49
C PHE A 52 -11.35 17.06 -7.02
N GLY A 53 -11.31 16.74 -8.32
CA GLY A 53 -10.22 16.00 -8.97
C GLY A 53 -10.53 14.51 -9.14
N GLU A 54 -9.56 13.74 -9.62
CA GLU A 54 -9.78 12.32 -10.00
C GLU A 54 -10.27 11.46 -8.82
N PRO A 55 -11.47 10.86 -8.92
CA PRO A 55 -12.03 10.06 -7.84
C PRO A 55 -11.36 8.68 -7.77
N LEU A 56 -10.76 8.39 -6.63
CA LEU A 56 -10.17 7.10 -6.28
C LEU A 56 -11.08 6.37 -5.30
N VAL A 57 -11.92 5.47 -5.82
CA VAL A 57 -12.94 4.75 -5.04
C VAL A 57 -12.40 3.42 -4.52
N VAL A 58 -12.37 3.27 -3.20
CA VAL A 58 -11.82 2.12 -2.47
C VAL A 58 -12.91 1.46 -1.64
N GLU A 59 -12.96 0.12 -1.66
CA GLU A 59 -13.91 -0.63 -0.84
C GLU A 59 -13.37 -0.91 0.58
N GLY A 60 -14.11 -0.47 1.59
CA GLY A 60 -13.89 -0.76 3.00
C GLY A 60 -14.97 -1.67 3.61
N PRO A 61 -14.69 -2.34 4.75
CA PRO A 61 -13.39 -2.50 5.40
C PRO A 61 -12.55 -3.62 4.74
N THR A 62 -11.26 -3.35 4.52
CA THR A 62 -10.30 -4.29 3.93
C THR A 62 -9.03 -4.36 4.79
N LYS A 63 -8.33 -5.51 4.76
CA LYS A 63 -7.07 -5.68 5.52
C LYS A 63 -6.00 -4.76 4.93
N LEU A 64 -5.19 -4.13 5.78
CA LEU A 64 -4.09 -3.23 5.38
C LEU A 64 -3.25 -3.77 4.21
N ARG A 65 -2.79 -5.03 4.31
CA ARG A 65 -2.03 -5.69 3.22
C ARG A 65 -2.76 -5.73 1.87
N ARG A 66 -4.08 -5.93 1.88
CA ARG A 66 -4.87 -5.97 0.64
C ARG A 66 -4.94 -4.59 0.00
N ILE A 67 -5.16 -3.56 0.82
CA ILE A 67 -5.20 -2.16 0.37
C ILE A 67 -3.85 -1.77 -0.22
N ILE A 68 -2.75 -2.04 0.49
CA ILE A 68 -1.39 -1.76 0.02
C ILE A 68 -1.17 -2.41 -1.35
N ARG A 69 -1.45 -3.71 -1.47
CA ARG A 69 -1.29 -4.46 -2.74
C ARG A 69 -2.07 -3.89 -3.91
N GLU A 70 -3.27 -3.35 -3.68
CA GLU A 70 -4.06 -2.71 -4.73
C GLU A 70 -3.37 -1.44 -5.27
N PHE A 71 -2.65 -0.70 -4.42
CA PHE A 71 -1.95 0.53 -4.81
C PHE A 71 -0.53 0.33 -5.33
N ILE A 72 0.19 -0.69 -4.83
CA ILE A 72 1.57 -0.95 -5.26
C ILE A 72 1.65 -1.88 -6.47
N HIS A 73 0.54 -2.45 -6.95
CA HIS A 73 0.55 -3.37 -8.10
C HIS A 73 1.21 -2.71 -9.32
N PRO A 74 2.20 -3.36 -9.98
CA PRO A 74 2.57 -4.79 -9.95
C PRO A 74 3.67 -5.18 -8.93
N ALA A 75 4.10 -4.28 -8.06
CA ALA A 75 5.09 -4.55 -7.01
C ALA A 75 4.49 -5.34 -5.83
N ASN A 76 5.37 -5.91 -5.00
CA ASN A 76 4.99 -6.61 -3.77
C ASN A 76 5.57 -5.94 -2.54
N GLU A 77 4.82 -5.95 -1.43
CA GLU A 77 5.36 -5.48 -0.16
C GLU A 77 6.37 -6.49 0.40
N VAL A 78 7.50 -6.01 0.90
CA VAL A 78 8.47 -6.85 1.62
C VAL A 78 7.89 -7.27 2.97
N GLY A 79 7.28 -6.31 3.65
CA GLY A 79 6.73 -6.53 4.98
C GLY A 79 5.86 -5.39 5.46
N VAL A 80 5.01 -5.70 6.43
CA VAL A 80 4.21 -4.73 7.17
C VAL A 80 4.47 -4.98 8.64
N ASN A 81 5.04 -4.01 9.33
CA ASN A 81 5.23 -4.03 10.77
C ASN A 81 4.21 -3.10 11.42
N SER A 82 3.65 -3.49 12.55
CA SER A 82 2.71 -2.65 13.31
C SER A 82 3.32 -2.36 14.68
N LEU A 83 3.62 -1.08 14.92
CA LEU A 83 4.09 -0.56 16.18
C LEU A 83 2.87 -0.11 17.01
N TYR A 84 2.79 -0.62 18.23
CA TYR A 84 1.80 -0.17 19.21
C TYR A 84 2.47 0.83 20.13
N LEU A 85 1.98 2.06 20.12
CA LEU A 85 2.51 3.12 20.95
C LEU A 85 1.90 3.06 22.36
N PRO A 86 2.60 3.60 23.39
CA PRO A 86 2.10 3.59 24.77
C PRO A 86 0.78 4.32 24.98
N ASP A 87 0.41 5.21 24.06
CA ASP A 87 -0.86 5.94 24.03
C ASP A 87 -2.03 5.10 23.47
N GLY A 88 -1.77 3.85 23.06
CA GLY A 88 -2.75 2.95 22.46
C GLY A 88 -2.98 3.18 20.97
N SER A 89 -2.26 4.13 20.35
CA SER A 89 -2.29 4.32 18.91
C SER A 89 -1.46 3.25 18.20
N LYS A 90 -1.80 3.01 16.93
CA LYS A 90 -1.14 2.04 16.07
C LYS A 90 -0.52 2.75 14.88
N GLU A 91 0.76 2.49 14.67
CA GLU A 91 1.50 2.96 13.51
C GLU A 91 1.99 1.76 12.69
N SER A 92 1.66 1.75 11.40
CA SER A 92 2.02 0.66 10.50
C SER A 92 3.16 1.10 9.57
N ILE A 93 4.30 0.41 9.62
CA ILE A 93 5.45 0.65 8.74
C ILE A 93 5.44 -0.41 7.63
N VAL A 94 5.34 0.04 6.39
CA VAL A 94 5.32 -0.79 5.18
C VAL A 94 6.67 -0.68 4.50
N LYS A 95 7.32 -1.82 4.31
CA LYS A 95 8.60 -1.91 3.59
C LYS A 95 8.36 -2.33 2.15
N LEU A 96 8.89 -1.54 1.22
CA LEU A 96 8.87 -1.78 -0.22
C LEU A 96 10.28 -2.11 -0.70
N ARG A 97 10.39 -2.87 -1.80
CA ARG A 97 11.68 -3.12 -2.45
C ARG A 97 12.08 -1.88 -3.25
N ASP A 98 13.34 -1.46 -3.17
CA ASP A 98 13.81 -0.31 -3.95
C ASP A 98 13.77 -0.59 -5.46
N GLU A 99 14.05 -1.83 -5.88
CA GLU A 99 13.90 -2.32 -7.27
C GLU A 99 12.47 -2.19 -7.82
N ASP A 100 11.46 -2.15 -6.95
CA ASP A 100 10.06 -1.97 -7.33
C ASP A 100 9.62 -0.48 -7.36
N ARG A 101 10.50 0.45 -6.98
CA ARG A 101 10.18 1.88 -6.87
C ARG A 101 9.67 2.48 -8.18
N ASP A 102 10.34 2.18 -9.29
CA ASP A 102 9.96 2.67 -10.62
C ASP A 102 8.69 2.00 -11.17
N ARG A 103 8.26 0.89 -10.56
CA ARG A 103 7.07 0.13 -10.97
C ARG A 103 5.79 0.63 -10.30
N ILE A 104 5.91 1.41 -9.24
CA ILE A 104 4.78 1.92 -8.47
C ILE A 104 4.38 3.29 -9.03
N SER A 105 3.12 3.42 -9.42
CA SER A 105 2.59 4.66 -10.01
C SER A 105 2.42 5.83 -9.03
N TYR A 106 2.75 5.62 -7.75
CA TYR A 106 2.48 6.54 -6.65
C TYR A 106 3.76 6.85 -5.88
N THR A 107 3.89 8.10 -5.44
CA THR A 107 4.92 8.48 -4.48
C THR A 107 4.63 7.90 -3.09
N THR A 108 5.65 7.78 -2.25
CA THR A 108 5.50 7.33 -0.85
C THR A 108 4.55 8.22 -0.05
N ASP A 109 4.56 9.52 -0.33
CA ASP A 109 3.66 10.48 0.32
C ASP A 109 2.20 10.30 -0.11
N GLU A 110 1.95 10.05 -1.40
CA GLU A 110 0.61 9.73 -1.90
C GLU A 110 0.10 8.41 -1.31
N LEU A 111 0.93 7.35 -1.30
CA LEU A 111 0.58 6.08 -0.69
C LEU A 111 0.24 6.24 0.79
N ARG A 112 1.04 7.02 1.52
CA ARG A 112 0.79 7.34 2.93
C ARG A 112 -0.57 8.01 3.11
N LEU A 113 -0.89 9.03 2.32
CA LEU A 113 -2.16 9.75 2.40
C LEU A 113 -3.34 8.84 2.06
N ILE A 114 -3.24 8.07 0.99
CA ILE A 114 -4.30 7.15 0.54
C ILE A 114 -4.55 6.08 1.60
N VAL A 115 -3.52 5.37 2.04
CA VAL A 115 -3.68 4.23 2.95
C VAL A 115 -4.07 4.69 4.35
N SER A 116 -3.53 5.81 4.85
CA SER A 116 -3.95 6.37 6.15
C SER A 116 -5.40 6.85 6.13
N ALA A 117 -5.86 7.44 5.02
CA ALA A 117 -7.27 7.84 4.86
C ALA A 117 -8.20 6.62 4.84
N VAL A 118 -7.79 5.52 4.21
CA VAL A 118 -8.58 4.28 4.14
C VAL A 118 -8.63 3.59 5.52
N MET A 119 -7.49 3.46 6.18
CA MET A 119 -7.37 2.69 7.43
C MET A 119 -7.78 3.49 8.67
N GLY A 120 -7.66 4.82 8.62
CA GLY A 120 -7.86 5.69 9.78
C GLY A 120 -6.74 5.60 10.81
N GLU A 121 -5.55 5.11 10.44
CA GLU A 121 -4.35 4.99 11.30
C GLU A 121 -3.11 5.53 10.56
N SER A 122 -2.03 5.85 11.29
CA SER A 122 -0.77 6.31 10.69
C SER A 122 -0.08 5.15 9.96
N VAL A 123 0.30 5.39 8.70
CA VAL A 123 1.03 4.43 7.87
C VAL A 123 2.26 5.11 7.28
N LEU A 124 3.43 4.48 7.43
CA LEU A 124 4.69 4.93 6.88
C LEU A 124 5.16 3.97 5.79
N PHE A 125 5.78 4.50 4.75
CA PHE A 125 6.35 3.73 3.65
C PHE A 125 7.85 3.96 3.60
N GLU A 126 8.62 2.87 3.60
CA GLU A 126 10.07 2.89 3.54
C GLU A 126 10.54 1.94 2.44
N TYR A 127 11.52 2.38 1.65
CA TYR A 127 12.23 1.49 0.75
C TYR A 127 13.34 0.79 1.51
N GLN A 128 13.37 -0.53 1.41
CA GLN A 128 14.52 -1.29 1.87
C GLN A 128 15.60 -1.17 0.80
N GLU A 129 16.69 -0.47 1.13
CA GLU A 129 17.94 -0.62 0.41
C GLU A 129 18.33 -2.10 0.49
N GLU A 130 18.47 -2.75 -0.66
CA GLU A 130 19.10 -4.05 -0.69
C GLU A 130 20.50 -3.86 -0.11
N GLY A 131 20.73 -4.43 1.07
CA GLY A 131 22.09 -4.60 1.54
C GLY A 131 22.83 -5.30 0.42
N ILE A 132 23.84 -4.62 -0.14
CA ILE A 132 24.84 -5.21 -1.03
C ILE A 132 25.17 -6.56 -0.40
N LYS A 133 24.79 -7.66 -1.07
CA LYS A 133 25.32 -8.98 -0.72
C LYS A 133 26.83 -8.80 -0.80
N THR A 134 27.47 -8.66 0.35
CA THR A 134 28.91 -8.50 0.40
C THR A 134 29.44 -9.86 0.00
N GLU A 135 30.33 -9.93 -0.99
CA GLU A 135 30.98 -11.15 -1.51
C GLU A 135 31.65 -12.02 -0.43
N LYS A 136 31.65 -11.58 0.83
CA LYS A 136 32.12 -12.31 2.02
C LYS A 136 31.36 -13.60 2.32
N ASP A 137 30.11 -13.75 1.87
CA ASP A 137 29.37 -14.99 2.10
C ASP A 137 29.87 -16.13 1.17
N ASP A 138 30.30 -15.82 -0.06
CA ASP A 138 30.83 -16.81 -1.02
C ASP A 138 32.29 -17.21 -0.69
N GLU A 139 33.15 -16.27 -0.27
CA GLU A 139 34.53 -16.62 0.14
C GLU A 139 34.56 -17.56 1.36
N SER A 140 33.56 -17.46 2.24
CA SER A 140 33.51 -18.26 3.47
C SER A 140 33.15 -19.74 3.24
N SER A 141 32.37 -20.06 2.19
CA SER A 141 32.10 -21.45 1.84
C SER A 141 33.32 -22.09 1.19
N ASP A 142 34.02 -21.36 0.33
CA ASP A 142 35.19 -21.86 -0.39
C ASP A 142 36.38 -22.14 0.54
N GLU A 143 36.64 -21.28 1.54
CA GLU A 143 37.68 -21.54 2.55
C GLU A 143 37.33 -22.72 3.47
N PHE A 144 36.05 -22.91 3.81
CA PHE A 144 35.61 -24.00 4.66
C PHE A 144 35.73 -25.35 3.94
N ASP A 145 35.32 -25.41 2.67
CA ASP A 145 35.42 -26.60 1.84
C ASP A 145 36.87 -26.98 1.56
N GLN A 146 37.75 -26.00 1.30
CA GLN A 146 39.19 -26.23 1.14
C GLN A 146 39.83 -26.79 2.41
N ARG A 147 39.47 -26.28 3.60
CA ARG A 147 39.96 -26.82 4.89
C ARG A 147 39.49 -28.23 5.16
N MET A 148 38.24 -28.56 4.81
CA MET A 148 37.70 -29.92 4.98
C MET A 148 38.38 -30.92 4.04
N GLU A 149 38.71 -30.53 2.81
CA GLU A 149 39.51 -31.37 1.90
C GLU A 149 40.91 -31.64 2.45
N GLU A 150 41.63 -30.63 2.96
CA GLU A 150 42.97 -30.82 3.54
C GLU A 150 42.96 -31.78 4.74
N LEU A 151 41.95 -31.68 5.60
CA LEU A 151 41.80 -32.56 6.76
C LEU A 151 41.50 -34.02 6.35
N SER A 152 40.76 -34.21 5.26
CA SER A 152 40.47 -35.54 4.72
C SER A 152 41.70 -36.22 4.10
N ARG A 153 42.57 -35.44 3.44
CA ARG A 153 43.80 -35.94 2.80
C ARG A 153 44.92 -36.31 3.79
N ARG A 154 44.90 -35.78 5.01
CA ARG A 154 45.87 -36.13 6.07
C ARG A 154 45.57 -37.43 6.83
N ARG A 155 44.46 -38.11 6.54
CA ARG A 155 44.04 -39.34 7.24
C ARG A 155 44.30 -40.65 6.47
N TYR A 156 45.03 -40.62 5.36
CA TYR A 156 45.50 -41.81 4.64
C TYR A 156 47.01 -41.85 4.54
#